data_AF-A0A3M1ZHK3-F1
#
_entry.id   AF-A0A3M1ZHK3-F1
#
_cell.length_a   1.000
_cell.length_b   1.000
_cell.length_c   1.000
_cell.angle_alpha   90.00
_cell.angle_beta   90.00
_cell.angle_gamma   90.00
#
_symmetry.space_group_name_H-M   'P 1'
#
loop_
_entity.id
_entity.type
_entity.pdbx_description
1 polymer ?
#
loop_
_entity_poly.entity_id
_entity_poly.type
_entity_poly.pdbx_seq_one_letter_code
_entity_poly.pdbx_strand_id
1 'polypeptide(L)'
;YNVLYVNSPGGTNYVGYYGSGYSTLAAWQTANGGAYDQNSSDADPLFANPSAGDFTPQNPNINDIGGYVGVKFDINGALRDTLSPDPGAIEFTPPQDDAGVVAITSPTGPVPGTYNVVVDIKNYGAVNLNSANVYVRVEGTNAATLGPVTWSNGPLAPGATDTGFVVGSLTFNAGVDTIYAWTALPNGNADANNSNDTAVVIIEFCSPLAGSYTINQNAPASSTNFTSFNAAVNKMISCGISGPVTFSVTVGSGPYTEQVSIPYIQGAGPSNTILFRGNGETLQFANKINDYPIITLDGAKHVTFNDLRIVELDSTYGWGILLTNQADSNSIINCTIDM
;
A
#
# COMPACT_ATOMS: atom_id res chain seq x y z
N TYR A 1 -0.84 -23.08 29.31
CA TYR A 1 -0.77 -21.65 29.00
C TYR A 1 0.25 -21.49 27.90
N ASN A 2 -0.19 -21.03 26.74
CA ASN A 2 0.66 -20.70 25.61
C ASN A 2 0.20 -19.36 25.05
N VAL A 3 1.13 -18.61 24.47
CA VAL A 3 0.80 -17.50 23.59
C VAL A 3 1.03 -17.99 22.16
N LEU A 4 -0.05 -18.06 21.40
CA LEU A 4 -0.04 -18.44 19.99
C LEU A 4 -0.12 -17.16 19.16
N TYR A 5 0.64 -17.11 18.07
CA TYR A 5 0.50 -16.06 17.08
C TYR A 5 0.88 -16.61 15.72
N VAL A 6 -0.12 -16.90 14.89
CA VAL A 6 0.06 -17.53 13.57
C VAL A 6 -0.48 -16.59 12.50
N ASN A 7 0.38 -15.71 11.97
CA ASN A 7 0.00 -14.61 11.09
C ASN A 7 0.72 -14.66 9.71
N SER A 8 1.10 -15.84 9.21
CA SER A 8 1.81 -15.94 7.93
C SER A 8 1.05 -15.21 6.82
N PRO A 9 1.73 -14.36 6.02
CA PRO A 9 1.11 -13.62 4.92
C PRO A 9 0.73 -14.52 3.74
N GLY A 10 1.18 -15.78 3.72
CA GLY A 10 0.87 -16.76 2.68
C GLY A 10 0.42 -18.10 3.25
N GLY A 11 -0.48 -18.76 2.52
CA GLY A 11 -1.05 -20.06 2.89
C GLY A 11 -2.25 -19.94 3.82
N THR A 12 -2.69 -21.09 4.35
CA THR A 12 -3.75 -21.16 5.35
C THR A 12 -3.13 -21.30 6.74
N ASN A 13 -3.41 -20.34 7.63
CA ASN A 13 -2.94 -20.37 9.00
C ASN A 13 -3.84 -21.24 9.87
N TYR A 14 -3.23 -22.16 10.60
CA TYR A 14 -3.87 -22.98 11.62
C TYR A 14 -3.12 -22.84 12.93
N VAL A 15 -3.85 -22.62 14.02
CA VAL A 15 -3.28 -22.51 15.38
C VAL A 15 -3.11 -23.86 16.06
N GLY A 16 -3.75 -24.90 15.51
CA GLY A 16 -3.66 -26.27 16.00
C GLY A 16 -4.12 -27.29 14.95
N TYR A 17 -3.72 -28.55 15.13
CA TYR A 17 -4.05 -29.65 14.21
C TYR A 17 -4.45 -30.90 14.98
N TYR A 18 -5.61 -31.47 14.64
CA TYR A 18 -6.09 -32.76 15.13
C TYR A 18 -7.04 -33.39 14.11
N GLY A 19 -6.52 -34.24 13.22
CA GLY A 19 -7.26 -34.80 12.07
C GLY A 19 -7.56 -33.77 10.96
N SER A 20 -7.78 -32.51 11.32
CA SER A 20 -7.90 -31.34 10.45
C SER A 20 -7.21 -30.13 11.10
N GLY A 21 -6.94 -29.09 10.30
CA GLY A 21 -6.43 -27.81 10.79
C GLY A 21 -7.53 -26.93 11.41
N TYR A 22 -7.21 -26.25 12.50
CA TYR A 22 -8.11 -25.33 13.20
C TYR A 22 -7.56 -23.91 13.07
N SER A 23 -8.35 -23.00 12.50
CA SER A 23 -7.90 -21.63 12.17
C SER A 23 -8.02 -20.64 13.32
N THR A 24 -8.74 -20.98 14.39
CA THR A 24 -8.91 -20.11 15.56
C THR A 24 -8.66 -20.89 16.85
N LEU A 25 -8.16 -20.19 17.88
CA LEU A 25 -7.94 -20.81 19.18
C LEU A 25 -9.24 -21.33 19.80
N ALA A 26 -10.36 -20.61 19.64
CA ALA A 26 -11.66 -21.08 20.12
C ALA A 26 -12.05 -22.42 19.49
N ALA A 27 -11.84 -22.60 18.18
CA ALA A 27 -12.11 -23.87 17.52
C ALA A 27 -11.14 -24.96 18.00
N TRP A 28 -9.85 -24.62 18.14
CA TRP A 28 -8.82 -25.52 18.66
C TRP A 28 -9.13 -26.01 20.08
N GLN A 29 -9.60 -25.11 20.96
CA GLN A 29 -10.01 -25.42 22.32
C GLN A 29 -11.20 -26.36 22.40
N THR A 30 -12.04 -26.47 21.35
CA THR A 30 -13.12 -27.47 21.32
C THR A 30 -12.68 -28.83 20.77
N ALA A 31 -11.48 -28.90 20.17
CA ALA A 31 -10.96 -30.13 19.58
C ALA A 31 -10.71 -31.22 20.63
N ASN A 32 -10.80 -32.48 20.21
CA ASN A 32 -10.58 -33.66 21.06
C ASN A 32 -11.29 -33.60 22.43
N GLY A 33 -12.52 -33.08 22.47
CA GLY A 33 -13.30 -33.00 23.71
C GLY A 33 -12.77 -31.97 24.72
N GLY A 34 -12.09 -30.91 24.28
CA GLY A 34 -11.64 -29.84 25.17
C GLY A 34 -10.25 -30.04 25.78
N ALA A 35 -9.42 -30.89 25.19
CA ALA A 35 -8.18 -31.33 25.82
C ALA A 35 -7.00 -30.34 25.67
N TYR A 36 -7.06 -29.40 24.72
CA TYR A 36 -5.89 -28.62 24.30
C TYR A 36 -6.06 -27.12 24.55
N ASP A 37 -4.99 -26.48 25.00
CA ASP A 37 -4.82 -25.01 25.05
C ASP A 37 -5.96 -24.23 25.73
N GLN A 38 -6.64 -24.83 26.71
CA GLN A 38 -7.80 -24.25 27.39
C GLN A 38 -7.51 -22.92 28.08
N ASN A 39 -6.25 -22.71 28.49
CA ASN A 39 -5.80 -21.48 29.15
C ASN A 39 -4.74 -20.75 28.31
N SER A 40 -4.75 -20.93 27.00
CA SER A 40 -3.82 -20.24 26.09
C SER A 40 -4.49 -18.99 25.52
N SER A 41 -3.68 -18.11 24.95
CA SER A 41 -4.12 -16.89 24.25
C SER A 41 -3.59 -16.91 22.82
N ASP A 42 -4.37 -16.35 21.88
CA ASP A 42 -3.98 -16.17 20.47
C ASP A 42 -3.91 -14.67 20.20
N ALA A 43 -2.68 -14.12 20.30
CA ALA A 43 -2.45 -12.69 20.31
C ALA A 43 -1.01 -12.37 19.87
N ASP A 44 -0.84 -11.28 19.14
CA ASP A 44 0.47 -10.73 18.78
C ASP A 44 1.25 -10.35 20.04
N PRO A 45 2.46 -10.86 20.28
CA PRO A 45 3.26 -10.50 21.46
C PRO A 45 3.67 -9.02 21.53
N LEU A 46 3.62 -8.29 20.41
CA LEU A 46 4.03 -6.88 20.31
C LEU A 46 5.44 -6.67 20.87
N PHE A 47 6.41 -7.39 20.31
CA PHE A 47 7.79 -7.33 20.77
C PHE A 47 8.38 -5.92 20.70
N ALA A 48 9.15 -5.55 21.73
CA ALA A 48 9.69 -4.21 21.92
C ALA A 48 10.55 -3.70 20.75
N ASN A 49 11.53 -4.48 20.30
CA ASN A 49 12.34 -4.13 19.12
C ASN A 49 13.01 -5.37 18.49
N PRO A 50 12.25 -6.16 17.70
CA PRO A 50 12.78 -7.35 17.02
C PRO A 50 13.99 -7.07 16.14
N SER A 51 14.06 -5.88 15.52
CA SER A 51 15.16 -5.52 14.60
C SER A 51 16.49 -5.32 15.33
N ALA A 52 16.45 -4.92 16.59
CA ALA A 52 17.61 -4.83 17.47
C ALA A 52 17.84 -6.11 18.30
N GLY A 53 17.00 -7.13 18.12
CA GLY A 53 17.06 -8.39 18.88
C GLY A 53 16.36 -8.34 20.23
N ASP A 54 15.60 -7.28 20.54
CA ASP A 54 14.76 -7.22 21.74
C ASP A 54 13.38 -7.81 21.47
N PHE A 55 13.21 -9.06 21.89
CA PHE A 55 11.96 -9.83 21.77
C PHE A 55 11.17 -9.85 23.08
N THR A 56 11.36 -8.85 23.96
CA THR A 56 10.52 -8.69 25.16
C THR A 56 9.08 -8.42 24.72
N PRO A 57 8.09 -9.28 25.07
CA PRO A 57 6.70 -9.00 24.77
C PRO A 57 6.21 -7.73 25.47
N GLN A 58 5.24 -7.05 24.86
CA GLN A 58 4.62 -5.88 25.46
C GLN A 58 3.10 -5.95 25.47
N ASN A 59 2.49 -6.96 24.82
CA ASN A 59 1.05 -7.03 24.76
C ASN A 59 0.45 -7.32 26.16
N PRO A 60 -0.36 -6.40 26.71
CA PRO A 60 -0.94 -6.57 28.04
C PRO A 60 -1.93 -7.74 28.15
N ASN A 61 -2.51 -8.18 27.03
CA ASN A 61 -3.46 -9.30 27.02
C ASN A 61 -2.81 -10.67 27.21
N ILE A 62 -1.48 -10.75 27.21
CA ILE A 62 -0.71 -11.98 27.44
C ILE A 62 0.19 -11.91 28.67
N ASN A 63 0.18 -10.78 29.38
CA ASN A 63 0.95 -10.56 30.60
C ASN A 63 0.33 -11.30 31.79
N ASP A 64 1.17 -11.93 32.62
CA ASP A 64 0.80 -12.63 33.85
C ASP A 64 -0.30 -13.70 33.67
N ILE A 65 -0.48 -14.24 32.47
CA ILE A 65 -1.54 -15.24 32.22
C ILE A 65 -1.09 -16.66 32.57
N GLY A 66 0.20 -16.91 32.83
CA GLY A 66 0.77 -18.23 32.99
C GLY A 66 0.55 -18.84 34.38
N GLY A 67 1.00 -20.09 34.52
CA GLY A 67 1.05 -20.79 35.79
C GLY A 67 2.48 -21.16 36.16
N TYR A 68 2.86 -20.96 37.42
CA TYR A 68 4.23 -21.25 37.87
C TYR A 68 4.54 -22.75 37.84
N VAL A 69 5.60 -23.12 37.10
CA VAL A 69 6.03 -24.51 36.89
C VAL A 69 7.39 -24.84 37.54
N GLY A 70 7.84 -24.03 38.52
CA GLY A 70 9.09 -24.28 39.25
C GLY A 70 10.35 -23.68 38.61
N VAL A 71 10.20 -22.88 37.55
CA VAL A 71 11.29 -22.14 36.91
C VAL A 71 11.41 -20.77 37.57
N LYS A 72 12.47 -20.56 38.37
CA LYS A 72 12.64 -19.33 39.17
C LYS A 72 13.08 -18.11 38.37
N PHE A 73 13.92 -18.32 37.36
CA PHE A 73 14.50 -17.24 36.56
C PHE A 73 14.12 -17.40 35.10
N ASP A 74 13.85 -16.27 34.44
CA ASP A 74 13.62 -16.22 33.00
C ASP A 74 14.94 -16.27 32.20
N ILE A 75 14.88 -16.13 30.88
CA ILE A 75 16.08 -16.19 30.01
C ILE A 75 17.07 -15.04 30.24
N ASN A 76 16.60 -13.91 30.80
CA ASN A 76 17.39 -12.73 31.11
C ASN A 76 17.86 -12.70 32.58
N GLY A 77 17.48 -13.71 33.39
CA GLY A 77 17.80 -13.81 34.81
C GLY A 77 16.86 -13.04 35.73
N ALA A 78 15.73 -12.51 35.22
CA ALA A 78 14.69 -11.89 36.03
C ALA A 78 13.92 -12.95 36.82
N LEU A 79 13.44 -12.59 38.02
CA LEU A 79 12.58 -13.46 38.80
C LEU A 79 11.20 -13.54 38.14
N ARG A 80 10.70 -14.76 38.01
CA ARG A 80 9.32 -14.99 37.59
C ARG A 80 8.35 -14.81 38.75
N ASP A 81 7.15 -14.31 38.47
CA ASP A 81 6.07 -14.32 39.44
C ASP A 81 5.71 -15.77 39.82
N THR A 82 5.58 -16.01 41.12
CA THR A 82 5.36 -17.37 41.65
C THR A 82 3.89 -17.81 41.63
N LEU A 83 2.99 -16.92 41.28
CA LEU A 83 1.56 -17.14 41.17
C LEU A 83 1.12 -17.07 39.70
N SER A 84 1.54 -16.03 38.99
CA SER A 84 1.07 -15.68 37.65
C SER A 84 2.23 -15.24 36.75
N PRO A 85 3.20 -16.11 36.42
CA PRO A 85 4.30 -15.74 35.54
C PRO A 85 3.86 -15.58 34.09
N ASP A 86 4.70 -14.96 33.27
CA ASP A 86 4.46 -14.87 31.84
C ASP A 86 4.72 -16.19 31.09
N PRO A 87 3.81 -16.63 30.21
CA PRO A 87 4.10 -17.75 29.33
C PRO A 87 5.23 -17.42 28.37
N GLY A 88 6.17 -18.35 28.22
CA GLY A 88 7.31 -18.20 27.30
C GLY A 88 8.63 -18.01 28.05
N ALA A 89 9.60 -17.36 27.41
CA ALA A 89 10.98 -17.31 27.91
C ALA A 89 11.31 -16.09 28.77
N ILE A 90 10.54 -15.00 28.65
CA ILE A 90 10.81 -13.71 29.26
C ILE A 90 9.67 -13.39 30.24
N GLU A 91 10.02 -12.93 31.43
CA GLU A 91 9.09 -12.26 32.34
C GLU A 91 9.09 -10.77 32.02
N PHE A 92 7.93 -10.17 31.82
CA PHE A 92 7.78 -8.80 31.37
C PHE A 92 6.72 -8.04 32.15
N THR A 93 6.68 -6.73 31.92
CA THR A 93 5.61 -5.88 32.43
C THR A 93 5.30 -4.88 31.33
N PRO A 94 4.09 -4.91 30.75
CA PRO A 94 3.71 -4.00 29.69
C PRO A 94 3.82 -2.53 30.12
N PRO A 95 4.12 -1.64 29.16
CA PRO A 95 3.81 -0.23 29.26
C PRO A 95 2.40 0.02 29.83
N GLN A 96 2.26 0.96 30.77
CA GLN A 96 0.94 1.31 31.30
C GLN A 96 0.20 2.20 30.31
N ASP A 97 0.81 3.34 29.96
CA ASP A 97 0.30 4.29 28.96
C ASP A 97 1.13 4.16 27.67
N ASP A 98 0.53 3.59 26.64
CA ASP A 98 1.14 3.40 25.31
C ASP A 98 0.02 3.42 24.26
N ALA A 99 0.11 4.37 23.32
CA ALA A 99 -0.84 4.51 22.23
C ALA A 99 -0.08 4.60 20.92
N GLY A 100 -0.65 4.03 19.85
CA GLY A 100 -0.05 4.10 18.52
C GLY A 100 -1.06 4.37 17.42
N VAL A 101 -0.58 4.92 16.31
CA VAL A 101 -1.35 4.92 15.06
C VAL A 101 -1.07 3.61 14.32
N VAL A 102 -2.10 2.78 14.14
CA VAL A 102 -1.95 1.48 13.46
C VAL A 102 -2.20 1.58 11.95
N ALA A 103 -2.94 2.60 11.50
CA ALA A 103 -3.19 2.84 10.08
C ALA A 103 -3.50 4.31 9.78
N ILE A 104 -3.13 4.74 8.57
CA ILE A 104 -3.63 5.98 7.95
C ILE A 104 -4.64 5.52 6.89
N THR A 105 -5.92 5.77 7.12
CA THR A 105 -7.03 5.26 6.31
C THR A 105 -7.57 6.27 5.31
N SER A 106 -7.17 7.55 5.42
CA SER A 106 -7.43 8.59 4.43
C SER A 106 -6.31 9.61 4.45
N PRO A 107 -5.91 10.18 3.30
CA PRO A 107 -6.51 10.01 1.95
C PRO A 107 -6.24 8.65 1.28
N THR A 108 -7.14 8.23 0.38
CA THR A 108 -7.04 7.02 -0.46
C THR A 108 -7.11 7.29 -1.97
N GLY A 109 -7.27 8.57 -2.36
CA GLY A 109 -7.61 8.95 -3.72
C GLY A 109 -6.40 9.32 -4.58
N PRO A 110 -6.43 9.01 -5.89
CA PRO A 110 -5.39 9.41 -6.82
C PRO A 110 -5.64 10.81 -7.40
N VAL A 111 -6.64 11.59 -6.96
CA VAL A 111 -6.98 12.88 -7.59
C VAL A 111 -6.67 14.02 -6.62
N PRO A 112 -6.02 15.11 -7.08
CA PRO A 112 -5.82 16.30 -6.27
C PRO A 112 -7.12 16.84 -5.69
N GLY A 113 -7.07 17.26 -4.43
CA GLY A 113 -8.24 17.73 -3.73
C GLY A 113 -8.00 17.96 -2.24
N THR A 114 -9.03 18.37 -1.54
CA THR A 114 -9.00 18.50 -0.09
C THR A 114 -9.57 17.24 0.55
N TYR A 115 -8.77 16.62 1.40
CA TYR A 115 -9.11 15.37 2.07
C TYR A 115 -8.92 15.51 3.58
N ASN A 116 -9.75 14.79 4.33
CA ASN A 116 -9.48 14.55 5.74
C ASN A 116 -8.32 13.56 5.86
N VAL A 117 -7.37 13.85 6.75
CA VAL A 117 -6.41 12.86 7.23
C VAL A 117 -7.08 12.09 8.35
N VAL A 118 -7.24 10.78 8.13
CA VAL A 118 -7.96 9.89 9.04
C VAL A 118 -7.03 8.76 9.44
N VAL A 119 -7.01 8.46 10.74
CA VAL A 119 -6.13 7.46 11.33
C VAL A 119 -6.90 6.52 12.24
N ASP A 120 -6.36 5.33 12.42
CA ASP A 120 -6.85 4.37 13.40
C ASP A 120 -5.87 4.34 14.59
N ILE A 121 -6.40 4.50 15.80
CA ILE A 121 -5.63 4.61 17.04
C ILE A 121 -5.78 3.33 17.84
N LYS A 122 -4.67 2.75 18.25
CA LYS A 122 -4.63 1.54 19.06
C LYS A 122 -4.10 1.85 20.46
N ASN A 123 -4.74 1.26 21.46
CA ASN A 123 -4.20 1.22 22.82
C ASN A 123 -3.26 0.01 22.93
N TYR A 124 -1.97 0.27 23.09
CA TYR A 124 -0.94 -0.74 23.32
C TYR A 124 -0.63 -0.92 24.81
N GLY A 125 -1.03 0.04 25.65
CA GLY A 125 -0.81 0.03 27.08
C GLY A 125 -1.75 -0.87 27.88
N ALA A 126 -1.35 -1.19 29.10
CA ALA A 126 -2.09 -2.05 30.04
C ALA A 126 -3.28 -1.36 30.71
N VAL A 127 -3.40 -0.03 30.66
CA VAL A 127 -4.56 0.69 31.20
C VAL A 127 -5.47 1.19 30.08
N ASN A 128 -6.72 1.51 30.42
CA ASN A 128 -7.64 2.12 29.46
C ASN A 128 -7.08 3.46 28.96
N LEU A 129 -7.01 3.61 27.64
CA LEU A 129 -6.62 4.87 27.00
C LEU A 129 -7.84 5.79 26.94
N ASN A 130 -7.75 6.93 27.61
CA ASN A 130 -8.80 7.95 27.67
C ASN A 130 -8.52 9.11 26.73
N SER A 131 -7.24 9.40 26.49
CA SER A 131 -6.82 10.42 25.54
C SER A 131 -5.42 10.15 24.98
N ALA A 132 -5.12 10.74 23.83
CA ALA A 132 -3.78 10.81 23.25
C ALA A 132 -3.74 12.03 22.30
N ASN A 133 -2.57 12.65 22.14
CA ASN A 133 -2.36 13.67 21.12
C ASN A 133 -1.90 13.03 19.82
N VAL A 134 -2.53 13.38 18.71
CA VAL A 134 -2.19 12.87 17.38
C VAL A 134 -1.55 13.99 16.56
N TYR A 135 -0.47 13.64 15.87
CA TYR A 135 0.25 14.50 14.95
C TYR A 135 0.29 13.87 13.57
N VAL A 136 0.37 14.71 12.55
CA VAL A 136 0.60 14.30 11.16
C VAL A 136 1.71 15.16 10.58
N ARG A 137 2.62 14.53 9.82
CA ARG A 137 3.59 15.22 8.96
C ARG A 137 3.44 14.66 7.55
N VAL A 138 3.27 15.55 6.59
CA VAL A 138 3.31 15.25 5.16
C VAL A 138 4.64 15.77 4.62
N GLU A 139 5.37 14.91 3.92
CA GLU A 139 6.56 15.23 3.15
C GLU A 139 6.26 15.03 1.66
N GLY A 140 6.90 15.79 0.77
CA GLY A 140 6.69 15.69 -0.67
C GLY A 140 6.16 16.99 -1.28
N THR A 141 5.33 16.86 -2.32
CA THR A 141 4.76 18.00 -3.06
C THR A 141 3.86 18.86 -2.17
N ASN A 142 3.16 18.25 -1.22
CA ASN A 142 2.16 18.88 -0.37
C ASN A 142 2.60 18.94 1.09
N ALA A 143 3.88 19.26 1.33
CA ALA A 143 4.47 19.28 2.66
C ALA A 143 3.66 20.13 3.65
N ALA A 144 3.22 19.52 4.75
CA ALA A 144 2.34 20.11 5.75
C ALA A 144 2.41 19.37 7.09
N THR A 145 1.87 19.96 8.15
CA THR A 145 1.74 19.31 9.46
C THR A 145 0.36 19.55 10.06
N LEU A 146 -0.20 18.56 10.74
CA LEU A 146 -1.37 18.71 11.62
C LEU A 146 -0.99 18.35 13.06
N GLY A 147 -1.65 18.99 14.01
CA GLY A 147 -1.62 18.63 15.42
C GLY A 147 -0.75 19.52 16.32
N PRO A 148 -0.76 19.24 17.65
CA PRO A 148 -1.48 18.13 18.27
C PRO A 148 -3.00 18.27 18.16
N VAL A 149 -3.67 17.19 17.78
CA VAL A 149 -5.14 17.06 17.91
C VAL A 149 -5.42 15.97 18.92
N THR A 150 -6.13 16.30 19.98
CA THR A 150 -6.43 15.36 21.06
C THR A 150 -7.53 14.39 20.62
N TRP A 151 -7.17 13.12 20.54
CA TRP A 151 -8.14 12.03 20.58
C TRP A 151 -8.63 11.86 22.03
N SER A 152 -9.94 11.79 22.23
CA SER A 152 -10.55 11.66 23.56
C SER A 152 -11.83 10.80 23.54
N ASN A 153 -11.88 9.79 22.66
CA ASN A 153 -13.05 8.90 22.50
C ASN A 153 -13.08 7.77 23.54
N GLY A 154 -12.15 7.74 24.49
CA GLY A 154 -12.03 6.65 25.45
C GLY A 154 -13.22 6.51 26.42
N PRO A 155 -13.20 5.46 27.26
CA PRO A 155 -12.07 4.54 27.47
C PRO A 155 -11.93 3.51 26.35
N LEU A 156 -10.75 3.44 25.73
CA LEU A 156 -10.35 2.40 24.79
C LEU A 156 -9.57 1.32 25.56
N ALA A 157 -10.10 0.10 25.58
CA ALA A 157 -9.51 -1.01 26.35
C ALA A 157 -8.12 -1.42 25.82
N PRO A 158 -7.26 -2.02 26.66
CA PRO A 158 -5.97 -2.57 26.24
C PRO A 158 -6.08 -3.47 25.00
N GLY A 159 -5.24 -3.23 23.99
CA GLY A 159 -5.22 -3.94 22.72
C GLY A 159 -6.35 -3.57 21.74
N ALA A 160 -7.34 -2.77 22.14
CA ALA A 160 -8.42 -2.33 21.26
C ALA A 160 -7.97 -1.21 20.31
N THR A 161 -8.69 -1.06 19.21
CA THR A 161 -8.45 -0.03 18.19
C THR A 161 -9.72 0.79 17.98
N ASP A 162 -9.60 2.11 18.07
CA ASP A 162 -10.61 3.06 17.60
C ASP A 162 -10.30 3.43 16.15
N THR A 163 -11.29 3.35 15.27
CA THR A 163 -11.10 3.55 13.83
C THR A 163 -11.74 4.84 13.35
N GLY A 164 -11.14 5.44 12.33
CA GLY A 164 -11.75 6.59 11.66
C GLY A 164 -11.57 7.94 12.39
N PHE A 165 -10.55 8.09 13.24
CA PHE A 165 -10.28 9.36 13.90
C PHE A 165 -9.78 10.40 12.89
N VAL A 166 -10.55 11.48 12.73
CA VAL A 166 -10.21 12.59 11.83
C VAL A 166 -9.25 13.55 12.55
N VAL A 167 -8.00 13.59 12.11
CA VAL A 167 -6.98 14.51 12.68
C VAL A 167 -7.19 15.94 12.16
N GLY A 168 -7.59 16.08 10.90
CA GLY A 168 -7.81 17.37 10.26
C GLY A 168 -7.93 17.23 8.75
N SER A 169 -7.93 18.34 8.02
CA SER A 169 -7.99 18.35 6.56
C SER A 169 -6.77 19.03 5.94
N LEU A 170 -6.33 18.51 4.80
CA LEU A 170 -5.23 19.04 3.99
C LEU A 170 -5.64 19.09 2.52
N THR A 171 -5.06 20.03 1.78
CA THR A 171 -5.20 20.10 0.32
C THR A 171 -3.98 19.45 -0.33
N PHE A 172 -4.22 18.47 -1.18
CA PHE A 172 -3.22 17.74 -1.92
C PHE A 172 -3.29 18.10 -3.41
N ASN A 173 -2.22 18.70 -3.93
CA ASN A 173 -1.99 18.92 -5.36
C ASN A 173 -1.38 17.66 -5.99
N ALA A 174 -1.31 17.62 -7.33
CA ALA A 174 -0.70 16.49 -8.02
C ALA A 174 0.78 16.33 -7.64
N GLY A 175 1.17 15.14 -7.20
CA GLY A 175 2.49 14.83 -6.69
C GLY A 175 2.49 13.55 -5.85
N VAL A 176 3.68 13.14 -5.45
CA VAL A 176 3.88 12.04 -4.49
C VAL A 176 4.14 12.64 -3.13
N ASP A 177 3.46 12.11 -2.12
CA ASP A 177 3.60 12.50 -0.72
C ASP A 177 3.82 11.27 0.16
N THR A 178 4.61 11.46 1.23
CA THR A 178 4.72 10.50 2.33
C THR A 178 4.04 11.10 3.55
N ILE A 179 3.05 10.40 4.09
CA ILE A 179 2.28 10.83 5.26
C ILE A 179 2.71 9.98 6.44
N TYR A 180 3.18 10.66 7.48
CA TYR A 180 3.49 10.11 8.79
C TYR A 180 2.39 10.56 9.76
N ALA A 181 1.87 9.65 10.56
CA ALA A 181 0.97 9.97 11.66
C ALA A 181 1.41 9.23 12.91
N TRP A 182 1.43 9.92 14.05
CA TRP A 182 1.86 9.34 15.31
C TRP A 182 1.11 9.93 16.50
N THR A 183 1.10 9.17 17.58
CA THR A 183 0.53 9.53 18.88
C THR A 183 1.61 10.05 19.82
N ALA A 184 1.19 10.80 20.84
CA ALA A 184 2.01 11.14 21.99
C ALA A 184 1.11 11.44 23.19
N LEU A 185 1.70 11.44 24.38
CA LEU A 185 1.03 11.78 25.63
C LEU A 185 -0.24 10.93 25.91
N PRO A 186 -0.20 9.58 25.82
CA PRO A 186 -1.31 8.73 26.23
C PRO A 186 -1.71 9.03 27.68
N ASN A 187 -3.00 9.31 27.90
CA ASN A 187 -3.55 9.77 29.19
C ASN A 187 -2.84 10.99 29.81
N GLY A 188 -2.11 11.78 29.00
CA GLY A 188 -1.28 12.90 29.46
C GLY A 188 0.09 12.50 30.03
N ASN A 189 0.45 11.22 30.03
CA ASN A 189 1.73 10.69 30.51
C ASN A 189 2.71 10.47 29.36
N ALA A 190 4.00 10.30 29.66
CA ALA A 190 4.97 9.95 28.62
C ALA A 190 4.63 8.58 28.02
N ASP A 191 4.66 8.51 26.68
CA ASP A 191 4.52 7.23 25.99
C ASP A 191 5.77 6.38 26.23
N ALA A 192 5.59 5.15 26.69
CA ALA A 192 6.68 4.30 27.14
C ALA A 192 7.31 3.46 26.02
N ASN A 193 6.65 3.31 24.86
CA ASN A 193 7.27 2.72 23.69
C ASN A 193 7.01 3.56 22.44
N ASN A 194 8.03 4.24 21.94
CA ASN A 194 7.88 5.07 20.74
C ASN A 194 8.00 4.30 19.41
N SER A 195 8.34 3.00 19.46
CA SER A 195 8.60 2.22 18.24
C SER A 195 7.32 1.82 17.49
N ASN A 196 6.17 1.85 18.17
CA ASN A 196 4.83 1.51 17.71
C ASN A 196 3.91 2.74 17.55
N ASP A 197 4.43 3.96 17.72
CA ASP A 197 3.63 5.19 17.63
C ASP A 197 3.21 5.54 16.19
N THR A 198 4.08 5.24 15.22
CA THR A 198 4.04 5.88 13.89
C THR A 198 3.57 4.95 12.78
N ALA A 199 2.52 5.35 12.08
CA ALA A 199 2.16 4.81 10.77
C ALA A 199 2.71 5.68 9.64
N VAL A 200 3.07 5.04 8.52
CA VAL A 200 3.58 5.71 7.31
C VAL A 200 2.88 5.18 6.07
N VAL A 201 2.41 6.06 5.21
CA VAL A 201 1.88 5.71 3.88
C VAL A 201 2.48 6.62 2.80
N ILE A 202 2.72 6.07 1.62
CA ILE A 202 3.08 6.85 0.42
C ILE A 202 1.85 6.91 -0.47
N ILE A 203 1.47 8.11 -0.89
CA ILE A 203 0.34 8.35 -1.77
C ILE A 203 0.77 9.18 -2.98
N GLU A 204 0.26 8.84 -4.17
CA GLU A 204 0.38 9.68 -5.36
C GLU A 204 -0.98 10.29 -5.69
N PHE A 205 -1.04 11.61 -5.63
CA PHE A 205 -2.13 12.37 -6.23
C PHE A 205 -1.75 12.71 -7.67
N CYS A 206 -2.60 12.37 -8.60
CA CYS A 206 -2.43 12.65 -10.00
C CYS A 206 -3.67 13.27 -10.65
N SER A 207 -3.47 14.35 -11.39
CA SER A 207 -4.54 14.90 -12.24
C SER A 207 -4.78 13.98 -13.44
N PRO A 208 -6.03 13.51 -13.67
CA PRO A 208 -6.36 12.79 -14.89
C PRO A 208 -6.07 13.64 -16.12
N LEU A 209 -5.54 13.02 -17.18
CA LEU A 209 -5.13 13.76 -18.36
C LEU A 209 -6.36 14.29 -19.13
N ALA A 210 -6.22 15.50 -19.66
CA ALA A 210 -7.14 16.09 -20.63
C ALA A 210 -6.36 17.08 -21.51
N GLY A 211 -6.76 17.22 -22.77
CA GLY A 211 -6.16 18.16 -23.70
C GLY A 211 -4.96 17.60 -24.48
N SER A 212 -4.02 18.48 -24.83
CA SER A 212 -2.92 18.15 -25.73
C SER A 212 -1.59 18.05 -24.99
N TYR A 213 -0.82 17.02 -25.35
CA TYR A 213 0.50 16.71 -24.83
C TYR A 213 1.45 16.43 -25.99
N THR A 214 2.74 16.45 -25.71
CA THR A 214 3.79 16.11 -26.66
C THR A 214 4.49 14.81 -26.26
N ILE A 215 4.92 14.04 -27.26
CA ILE A 215 5.93 12.99 -27.07
C ILE A 215 7.19 13.48 -27.79
N ASN A 216 8.25 13.73 -27.02
CA ASN A 216 9.54 14.23 -27.52
C ASN A 216 10.68 13.80 -26.59
N GLN A 217 11.45 12.78 -26.98
CA GLN A 217 12.64 12.35 -26.24
C GLN A 217 13.78 13.38 -26.24
N ASN A 218 13.76 14.35 -27.16
CA ASN A 218 14.79 15.40 -27.26
C ASN A 218 14.50 16.62 -26.36
N ALA A 219 13.36 16.64 -25.66
CA ALA A 219 13.01 17.68 -24.69
C ALA A 219 12.87 17.07 -23.28
N PRO A 220 13.16 17.83 -22.20
CA PRO A 220 12.96 17.34 -20.84
C PRO A 220 11.52 16.89 -20.60
N ALA A 221 11.35 15.88 -19.74
CA ALA A 221 10.03 15.50 -19.25
C ALA A 221 9.38 16.68 -18.50
N SER A 222 8.09 16.89 -18.72
CA SER A 222 7.31 17.93 -18.04
C SER A 222 5.86 17.50 -17.89
N SER A 223 5.02 18.36 -17.32
CA SER A 223 3.57 18.12 -17.24
C SER A 223 2.89 18.02 -18.61
N THR A 224 3.52 18.50 -19.68
CA THR A 224 2.96 18.51 -21.05
C THR A 224 3.84 17.83 -22.09
N ASN A 225 5.05 17.36 -21.72
CA ASN A 225 5.95 16.60 -22.57
C ASN A 225 6.33 15.27 -21.93
N PHE A 226 6.03 14.18 -22.64
CA PHE A 226 6.48 12.83 -22.33
C PHE A 226 7.68 12.49 -23.20
N THR A 227 8.68 11.82 -22.62
CA THR A 227 9.90 11.45 -23.36
C THR A 227 9.77 10.13 -24.12
N SER A 228 8.66 9.40 -23.97
CA SER A 228 8.38 8.15 -24.69
C SER A 228 6.87 7.86 -24.74
N PHE A 229 6.46 6.89 -25.55
CA PHE A 229 5.08 6.38 -25.53
C PHE A 229 4.77 5.70 -24.19
N ASN A 230 5.71 4.89 -23.65
CA ASN A 230 5.51 4.27 -22.36
C ASN A 230 5.37 5.28 -21.21
N ALA A 231 6.07 6.42 -21.25
CA ALA A 231 5.88 7.47 -20.25
C ALA A 231 4.46 8.06 -20.29
N ALA A 232 3.92 8.30 -21.48
CA ALA A 232 2.55 8.75 -21.67
C ALA A 232 1.53 7.70 -21.19
N VAL A 233 1.74 6.44 -21.55
CA VAL A 233 0.86 5.32 -21.16
C VAL A 233 0.88 5.09 -19.67
N ASN A 234 2.06 5.04 -19.03
CA ASN A 234 2.18 4.88 -17.59
C ASN A 234 1.46 6.00 -16.85
N LYS A 235 1.51 7.24 -17.36
CA LYS A 235 0.77 8.35 -16.76
C LYS A 235 -0.74 8.18 -16.87
N MET A 236 -1.23 7.67 -18.00
CA MET A 236 -2.65 7.34 -18.15
C MET A 236 -3.07 6.16 -17.27
N ILE A 237 -2.21 5.17 -17.05
CA ILE A 237 -2.48 4.05 -16.13
C ILE A 237 -2.61 4.57 -14.69
N SER A 238 -1.70 5.44 -14.25
CA SER A 238 -1.71 5.97 -12.89
C SER A 238 -2.86 6.96 -12.62
N CYS A 239 -3.26 7.75 -13.62
CA CYS A 239 -4.12 8.91 -13.41
C CYS A 239 -5.48 8.83 -14.12
N GLY A 240 -5.62 7.93 -15.09
CA GLY A 240 -6.73 7.95 -16.03
C GLY A 240 -6.77 9.22 -16.88
N ILE A 241 -7.92 9.43 -17.53
CA ILE A 241 -8.23 10.63 -18.30
C ILE A 241 -9.57 11.22 -17.86
N SER A 242 -9.70 12.55 -17.94
CA SER A 242 -10.94 13.27 -17.61
C SER A 242 -11.61 13.95 -18.81
N GLY A 243 -10.96 13.93 -19.96
CA GLY A 243 -11.45 14.46 -21.23
C GLY A 243 -10.69 13.86 -22.42
N PRO A 244 -10.96 14.29 -23.66
CA PRO A 244 -10.17 13.89 -24.81
C PRO A 244 -8.68 14.23 -24.62
N VAL A 245 -7.81 13.26 -24.90
CA VAL A 245 -6.36 13.40 -24.81
C VAL A 245 -5.75 13.24 -26.20
N THR A 246 -4.86 14.15 -26.58
CA THR A 246 -4.04 14.04 -27.78
C THR A 246 -2.56 14.10 -27.41
N PHE A 247 -1.82 13.04 -27.71
CA PHE A 247 -0.37 13.03 -27.71
C PHE A 247 0.12 13.27 -29.13
N SER A 248 0.75 14.41 -29.37
CA SER A 248 1.40 14.73 -30.64
C SER A 248 2.88 14.37 -30.55
N VAL A 249 3.32 13.37 -31.32
CA VAL A 249 4.74 13.02 -31.41
C VAL A 249 5.46 14.12 -32.20
N THR A 250 6.55 14.64 -31.66
CA THR A 250 7.26 15.77 -32.28
C THR A 250 8.02 15.31 -33.53
N VAL A 251 7.91 16.03 -34.64
CA VAL A 251 8.64 15.66 -35.88
C VAL A 251 10.16 15.72 -35.65
N GLY A 252 10.89 14.71 -36.10
CA GLY A 252 12.32 14.52 -35.89
C GLY A 252 12.70 14.10 -34.47
N SER A 253 11.72 13.71 -33.65
CA SER A 253 12.00 13.23 -32.29
C SER A 253 12.22 11.73 -32.21
N GLY A 254 11.83 10.94 -33.21
CA GLY A 254 12.10 9.51 -33.30
C GLY A 254 13.45 9.15 -33.95
N PRO A 255 13.72 7.84 -34.13
CA PRO A 255 12.85 6.73 -33.78
C PRO A 255 12.74 6.52 -32.26
N TYR A 256 11.57 6.04 -31.82
CA TYR A 256 11.33 5.55 -30.47
C TYR A 256 11.53 4.04 -30.48
N THR A 257 12.49 3.52 -29.71
CA THR A 257 12.78 2.08 -29.67
C THR A 257 12.19 1.46 -28.42
N GLU A 258 10.93 1.03 -28.48
CA GLU A 258 10.19 0.47 -27.35
C GLU A 258 9.00 -0.38 -27.83
N GLN A 259 8.56 -1.34 -27.00
CA GLN A 259 7.22 -1.92 -27.10
C GLN A 259 6.26 -1.11 -26.23
N VAL A 260 5.01 -1.00 -26.65
CA VAL A 260 3.98 -0.20 -25.97
C VAL A 260 2.78 -1.09 -25.66
N SER A 261 2.48 -1.29 -24.38
CA SER A 261 1.26 -2.00 -23.96
C SER A 261 0.29 -1.03 -23.29
N ILE A 262 -0.90 -0.89 -23.85
CA ILE A 262 -1.95 0.01 -23.35
C ILE A 262 -3.07 -0.86 -22.79
N PRO A 263 -3.31 -0.84 -21.47
CA PRO A 263 -4.43 -1.54 -20.87
C PRO A 263 -5.74 -0.74 -21.04
N TYR A 264 -6.83 -1.18 -20.41
CA TYR A 264 -7.96 -0.29 -20.16
C TYR A 264 -7.50 0.93 -19.34
N ILE A 265 -7.70 2.13 -19.90
CA ILE A 265 -7.42 3.40 -19.21
C ILE A 265 -8.69 3.91 -18.55
N GLN A 266 -8.62 4.17 -17.25
CA GLN A 266 -9.75 4.71 -16.50
C GLN A 266 -10.22 6.04 -17.09
N GLY A 267 -11.53 6.17 -17.30
CA GLY A 267 -12.14 7.36 -17.89
C GLY A 267 -12.18 7.38 -19.42
N ALA A 268 -11.55 6.41 -20.10
CA ALA A 268 -11.66 6.26 -21.54
C ALA A 268 -13.07 5.83 -21.97
N GLY A 269 -13.59 6.48 -23.01
CA GLY A 269 -14.96 6.31 -23.47
C GLY A 269 -15.23 7.09 -24.76
N PRO A 270 -16.46 7.03 -25.31
CA PRO A 270 -16.80 7.70 -26.56
C PRO A 270 -16.65 9.23 -26.51
N SER A 271 -16.74 9.84 -25.33
CA SER A 271 -16.53 11.29 -25.12
C SER A 271 -15.11 11.65 -24.67
N ASN A 272 -14.33 10.66 -24.21
CA ASN A 272 -12.99 10.80 -23.65
C ASN A 272 -12.07 9.84 -24.42
N THR A 273 -11.62 10.28 -25.58
CA THR A 273 -10.81 9.46 -26.49
C THR A 273 -9.32 9.71 -26.24
N ILE A 274 -8.49 8.74 -26.62
CA ILE A 274 -7.03 8.84 -26.57
C ILE A 274 -6.51 8.83 -28.00
N LEU A 275 -5.84 9.90 -28.42
CA LEU A 275 -5.24 10.02 -29.75
C LEU A 275 -3.72 10.11 -29.63
N PHE A 276 -3.00 9.17 -30.23
CA PHE A 276 -1.59 9.29 -30.55
C PHE A 276 -1.44 9.75 -32.00
N ARG A 277 -1.09 11.03 -32.19
CA ARG A 277 -0.77 11.60 -33.50
C ARG A 277 0.73 11.46 -33.75
N GLY A 278 1.11 10.49 -34.57
CA GLY A 278 2.48 10.13 -34.87
C GLY A 278 3.25 11.16 -35.72
N ASN A 279 2.58 11.97 -36.55
CA ASN A 279 3.22 12.94 -37.45
C ASN A 279 4.36 12.35 -38.31
N GLY A 280 4.20 11.10 -38.75
CA GLY A 280 5.17 10.36 -39.55
C GLY A 280 6.36 9.78 -38.78
N GLU A 281 6.41 9.96 -37.45
CA GLU A 281 7.48 9.42 -36.61
C GLU A 281 7.46 7.89 -36.53
N THR A 282 8.61 7.32 -36.16
CA THR A 282 8.83 5.88 -36.11
C THR A 282 8.81 5.36 -34.67
N LEU A 283 7.97 4.37 -34.40
CA LEU A 283 8.06 3.44 -33.28
C LEU A 283 8.63 2.13 -33.80
N GLN A 284 9.69 1.63 -33.18
CA GLN A 284 10.36 0.42 -33.64
C GLN A 284 10.76 -0.47 -32.47
N PHE A 285 10.90 -1.76 -32.74
CA PHE A 285 11.46 -2.70 -31.77
C PHE A 285 12.06 -3.91 -32.48
N ALA A 286 12.94 -4.65 -31.79
CA ALA A 286 13.48 -5.93 -32.24
C ALA A 286 12.89 -7.04 -31.37
N ASN A 287 11.76 -7.59 -31.81
CA ASN A 287 10.99 -8.57 -31.06
C ASN A 287 11.69 -9.94 -31.00
N LYS A 288 11.21 -10.82 -30.11
CA LYS A 288 11.84 -12.11 -29.80
C LYS A 288 10.80 -13.23 -29.73
N ILE A 289 11.27 -14.47 -29.69
CA ILE A 289 10.39 -15.62 -29.46
C ILE A 289 9.56 -15.43 -28.18
N ASN A 290 8.25 -15.66 -28.29
CA ASN A 290 7.24 -15.45 -27.24
C ASN A 290 6.99 -13.99 -26.82
N ASP A 291 7.54 -13.03 -27.54
CA ASP A 291 7.34 -11.60 -27.32
C ASP A 291 7.28 -10.89 -28.66
N TYR A 292 6.12 -11.02 -29.31
CA TYR A 292 5.90 -10.65 -30.71
C TYR A 292 5.36 -9.23 -30.92
N PRO A 293 4.47 -8.65 -30.08
CA PRO A 293 3.84 -7.37 -30.41
C PRO A 293 4.74 -6.15 -30.16
N ILE A 294 4.82 -5.22 -31.13
CA ILE A 294 5.37 -3.88 -30.88
C ILE A 294 4.36 -3.05 -30.09
N ILE A 295 3.09 -3.04 -30.52
CA ILE A 295 1.99 -2.41 -29.77
C ILE A 295 1.01 -3.49 -29.30
N THR A 296 0.68 -3.50 -28.00
CA THR A 296 -0.40 -4.29 -27.43
C THR A 296 -1.52 -3.36 -26.93
N LEU A 297 -2.74 -3.61 -27.38
CA LEU A 297 -3.96 -3.02 -26.84
C LEU A 297 -4.68 -4.08 -26.01
N ASP A 298 -4.52 -4.00 -24.68
CA ASP A 298 -4.92 -5.02 -23.71
C ASP A 298 -6.19 -4.58 -22.95
N GLY A 299 -7.37 -4.88 -23.51
CA GLY A 299 -8.63 -4.31 -23.00
C GLY A 299 -8.75 -2.79 -23.19
N ALA A 300 -7.82 -2.17 -23.92
CA ALA A 300 -7.87 -0.75 -24.27
C ALA A 300 -9.13 -0.41 -25.07
N LYS A 301 -9.66 0.79 -24.82
CA LYS A 301 -10.86 1.29 -25.49
C LYS A 301 -10.66 2.72 -25.97
N HIS A 302 -11.21 3.04 -27.14
CA HIS A 302 -11.19 4.40 -27.71
C HIS A 302 -9.78 4.99 -27.90
N VAL A 303 -8.79 4.14 -28.16
CA VAL A 303 -7.43 4.53 -28.52
C VAL A 303 -7.30 4.64 -30.04
N THR A 304 -6.80 5.78 -30.52
CA THR A 304 -6.51 6.02 -31.93
C THR A 304 -5.02 6.23 -32.12
N PHE A 305 -4.39 5.45 -32.99
CA PHE A 305 -3.09 5.78 -33.57
C PHE A 305 -3.32 6.40 -34.94
N ASN A 306 -2.73 7.57 -35.18
CA ASN A 306 -2.83 8.28 -36.43
C ASN A 306 -1.45 8.66 -36.96
N ASP A 307 -1.15 8.37 -38.23
CA ASP A 307 0.08 8.81 -38.90
C ASP A 307 1.38 8.39 -38.16
N LEU A 308 1.43 7.14 -37.71
CA LEU A 308 2.59 6.55 -37.04
C LEU A 308 3.21 5.46 -37.94
N ARG A 309 4.54 5.40 -38.01
CA ARG A 309 5.26 4.29 -38.63
C ARG A 309 5.68 3.29 -37.55
N ILE A 310 5.24 2.04 -37.69
CA ILE A 310 5.56 0.93 -36.79
C ILE A 310 6.49 -0.02 -37.54
N VAL A 311 7.70 -0.24 -37.02
CA VAL A 311 8.76 -0.98 -37.72
C VAL A 311 9.31 -2.10 -36.85
N GLU A 312 9.21 -3.33 -37.34
CA GLU A 312 9.93 -4.47 -36.79
C GLU A 312 11.38 -4.45 -37.26
N LEU A 313 12.31 -4.65 -36.33
CA LEU A 313 13.74 -4.73 -36.60
C LEU A 313 14.24 -6.17 -36.64
N ASP A 314 13.50 -7.12 -36.06
CA ASP A 314 13.80 -8.54 -36.15
C ASP A 314 13.16 -9.18 -37.40
N SER A 315 13.96 -9.91 -38.17
CA SER A 315 13.50 -10.54 -39.43
C SER A 315 12.62 -11.78 -39.27
N THR A 316 12.41 -12.27 -38.03
CA THR A 316 11.77 -13.56 -37.74
C THR A 316 10.57 -13.43 -36.81
N TYR A 317 10.64 -12.53 -35.83
CA TYR A 317 9.64 -12.39 -34.78
C TYR A 317 9.09 -10.97 -34.79
N GLY A 318 7.80 -10.80 -35.07
CA GLY A 318 7.15 -9.50 -34.99
C GLY A 318 5.66 -9.53 -35.32
N TRP A 319 4.87 -8.86 -34.50
CA TRP A 319 3.49 -8.45 -34.76
C TRP A 319 3.41 -6.93 -34.59
N GLY A 320 2.94 -6.20 -35.60
CA GLY A 320 2.88 -4.73 -35.49
C GLY A 320 1.97 -4.28 -34.36
N ILE A 321 0.73 -4.76 -34.34
CA ILE A 321 -0.27 -4.41 -33.31
C ILE A 321 -1.08 -5.65 -32.93
N LEU A 322 -1.18 -5.94 -31.63
CA LEU A 322 -2.03 -6.97 -31.04
C LEU A 322 -3.21 -6.32 -30.29
N LEU A 323 -4.43 -6.79 -30.53
CA LEU A 323 -5.62 -6.45 -29.73
C LEU A 323 -6.02 -7.69 -28.92
N THR A 324 -6.12 -7.56 -27.60
CA THR A 324 -6.44 -8.67 -26.69
C THR A 324 -7.39 -8.23 -25.56
N ASN A 325 -7.88 -9.22 -24.79
CA ASN A 325 -8.70 -9.03 -23.58
C ASN A 325 -9.85 -8.03 -23.75
N GLN A 326 -10.63 -8.22 -24.82
CA GLN A 326 -11.81 -7.40 -25.15
C GLN A 326 -11.48 -5.92 -25.47
N ALA A 327 -10.29 -5.64 -26.00
CA ALA A 327 -10.02 -4.35 -26.61
C ALA A 327 -11.03 -4.05 -27.72
N ASP A 328 -11.68 -2.88 -27.67
CA ASP A 328 -12.74 -2.50 -28.59
C ASP A 328 -12.71 -1.00 -28.91
N SER A 329 -13.37 -0.58 -29.99
CA SER A 329 -13.50 0.83 -30.36
C SER A 329 -12.16 1.57 -30.55
N ASN A 330 -11.08 0.83 -30.85
CA ASN A 330 -9.78 1.37 -31.18
C ASN A 330 -9.64 1.60 -32.69
N SER A 331 -8.80 2.55 -33.10
CA SER A 331 -8.64 2.92 -34.52
C SER A 331 -7.18 3.08 -34.91
N ILE A 332 -6.78 2.48 -36.03
CA ILE A 332 -5.44 2.61 -36.61
C ILE A 332 -5.62 3.31 -37.97
N ILE A 333 -5.21 4.57 -38.07
CA ILE A 333 -5.56 5.46 -39.19
C ILE A 333 -4.29 6.04 -39.81
N ASN A 334 -4.11 5.91 -41.12
CA ASN A 334 -2.92 6.43 -41.83
C ASN A 334 -1.57 5.96 -41.25
N CYS A 335 -1.55 4.84 -40.54
CA CYS A 335 -0.31 4.28 -40.02
C CYS A 335 0.35 3.38 -41.08
N THR A 336 1.67 3.27 -41.03
CA THR A 336 2.44 2.29 -41.82
C THR A 336 2.94 1.22 -40.87
N ILE A 337 2.69 -0.05 -41.20
CA ILE A 337 3.18 -1.20 -40.43
C ILE A 337 4.16 -1.96 -41.35
N ASP A 338 5.43 -1.99 -40.95
CA ASP A 338 6.56 -2.57 -41.69
C ASP A 338 7.10 -3.74 -40.87
N MET A 339 6.87 -4.97 -41.35
CA MET A 339 7.10 -6.24 -40.63
C MET A 339 8.06 -7.15 -41.37
#